data_AF-A0A9J6GSR8-F1
#
_entry.id   AF-A0A9J6GSR8-F1
#
_cell.length_a   1.000
_cell.length_b   1.000
_cell.length_c   1.000
_cell.angle_alpha   90.00
_cell.angle_beta   90.00
_cell.angle_gamma   90.00
#
_symmetry.space_group_name_H-M   'P 1'
#
loop_
_entity.id
_entity.type
_entity.pdbx_description
1 polymer ?
#
loop_
_entity_poly.entity_id
_entity_poly.type
_entity_poly.pdbx_seq_one_letter_code
_entity_poly.pdbx_strand_id
1 'polypeptide(L)'
;MRLPVQEMMKVLSKAAQEEQGKAADCLVVVLMSHGGEGTICGSDDEEIRLESIYEQFNNKNCPCLQGKPRLFFVQACRGARPQGTPQAPPSVLVKEASRAAPAPLDANARPPAGTAVPVPAERQATATSQPSPAVEASQEAMDTTPSSPLRGTREGAAPSLDRSKQKPPRVTAPGKVS
;
A
#
# COMPACT_ATOMS: atom_id res chain seq x y z
N MET A 1 15.23 -9.85 -4.89
CA MET A 1 14.83 -11.12 -4.24
C MET A 1 13.51 -11.55 -4.87
N ARG A 2 13.41 -12.78 -5.37
CA ARG A 2 12.15 -13.37 -5.87
C ARG A 2 11.65 -14.32 -4.78
N LEU A 3 10.44 -14.09 -4.29
CA LEU A 3 9.86 -14.85 -3.18
C LEU A 3 8.63 -15.63 -3.67
N PRO A 4 8.48 -16.92 -3.32
CA PRO A 4 7.22 -17.63 -3.52
C PRO A 4 6.14 -17.05 -2.61
N VAL A 5 4.87 -17.26 -2.95
CA VAL A 5 3.71 -16.71 -2.24
C VAL A 5 3.78 -16.96 -0.73
N GLN A 6 4.16 -18.18 -0.32
CA GLN A 6 4.23 -18.54 1.09
C GLN A 6 5.26 -17.70 1.87
N GLU A 7 6.43 -17.44 1.29
CA GLU A 7 7.46 -16.62 1.94
C GLU A 7 7.11 -15.13 1.89
N MET A 8 6.42 -14.65 0.83
CA MET A 8 5.87 -13.29 0.82
C MET A 8 4.91 -13.06 1.98
N MET A 9 3.94 -13.98 2.16
CA MET A 9 2.96 -13.89 3.24
C MET A 9 3.62 -13.96 4.61
N LYS A 10 4.62 -14.82 4.79
CA LYS A 10 5.39 -14.92 6.03
C LYS A 10 6.14 -13.63 6.38
N VAL A 11 6.76 -12.96 5.39
CA VAL A 11 7.42 -11.66 5.60
C VAL A 11 6.40 -10.60 5.98
N LEU A 12 5.26 -10.54 5.29
CA LEU A 12 4.18 -9.59 5.59
C LEU A 12 3.59 -9.83 6.98
N SER A 13 3.31 -11.08 7.34
CA SER A 13 2.82 -11.47 8.66
C SER A 13 3.82 -11.09 9.75
N LYS A 14 5.11 -11.35 9.52
CA LYS A 14 6.14 -10.95 10.48
C LYS A 14 6.15 -9.43 10.69
N ALA A 15 6.13 -8.65 9.60
CA ALA A 15 6.09 -7.20 9.69
C ALA A 15 4.83 -6.68 10.42
N ALA A 16 3.68 -7.34 10.25
CA ALA A 16 2.44 -6.99 10.95
C ALA A 16 2.48 -7.28 12.46
N GLN A 17 3.29 -8.26 12.90
CA GLN A 17 3.42 -8.67 14.30
C GLN A 17 4.69 -8.12 14.99
N GLU A 18 5.50 -7.32 14.29
CA GLU A 18 6.75 -6.79 14.82
C GLU A 18 6.46 -5.69 15.86
N GLU A 19 6.98 -5.85 17.08
CA GLU A 19 6.76 -4.91 18.21
C GLU A 19 7.32 -3.51 17.94
N GLN A 20 8.32 -3.40 17.06
CA GLN A 20 8.89 -2.12 16.61
C GLN A 20 7.82 -1.23 15.97
N GLY A 21 6.73 -1.80 15.42
CA GLY A 21 5.57 -1.04 14.96
C GLY A 21 4.91 -0.19 16.05
N LYS A 22 5.07 -0.55 17.33
CA LYS A 22 4.55 0.22 18.47
C LYS A 22 5.29 1.55 18.64
N ALA A 23 6.59 1.58 18.37
CA ALA A 23 7.42 2.79 18.46
C ALA A 23 7.42 3.62 17.16
N ALA A 24 7.03 3.03 16.02
CA ALA A 24 6.94 3.74 14.75
C ALA A 24 5.68 4.61 14.67
N ASP A 25 5.75 5.74 13.95
CA ASP A 25 4.61 6.63 13.70
C ASP A 25 3.80 6.23 12.45
N CYS A 26 4.38 5.45 11.55
CA CYS A 26 3.73 4.98 10.32
C CYS A 26 4.30 3.65 9.83
N LEU A 27 3.58 3.00 8.92
CA LEU A 27 4.05 1.85 8.16
C LEU A 27 4.05 2.16 6.67
N VAL A 28 5.10 1.74 5.97
CA VAL A 28 5.17 1.76 4.51
C VAL A 28 5.44 0.34 4.00
N VAL A 29 4.60 -0.13 3.09
CA VAL A 29 4.76 -1.41 2.40
C VAL A 29 4.85 -1.16 0.90
N VAL A 30 5.92 -1.65 0.28
CA VAL A 30 6.14 -1.54 -1.18
C VAL A 30 6.13 -2.95 -1.77
N LEU A 31 5.18 -3.20 -2.67
CA LEU A 31 4.98 -4.48 -3.35
C LEU A 31 5.29 -4.28 -4.84
N MET A 32 6.25 -5.03 -5.36
CA MET A 32 6.68 -4.98 -6.77
C MET A 32 6.70 -6.39 -7.33
N SER A 33 5.77 -6.72 -8.24
CA SER A 33 5.70 -8.03 -8.88
C SER A 33 4.88 -8.00 -10.18
N HIS A 34 4.74 -9.16 -10.82
CA HIS A 34 3.59 -9.39 -11.71
C HIS A 34 2.29 -9.41 -10.90
N GLY A 35 1.16 -9.28 -11.58
CA GLY A 35 -0.14 -9.31 -10.93
C GLY A 35 -1.28 -9.33 -11.91
N GLY A 36 -2.45 -9.69 -11.40
CA GLY A 36 -3.73 -9.63 -12.08
C GLY A 36 -4.61 -8.52 -11.50
N GLU A 37 -5.90 -8.57 -11.82
CA GLU A 37 -6.86 -7.64 -11.24
C GLU A 37 -6.99 -7.90 -9.72
N GLY A 38 -6.41 -7.01 -8.91
CA GLY A 38 -6.47 -7.10 -7.45
C GLY A 38 -5.52 -8.14 -6.83
N THR A 39 -4.57 -8.67 -7.61
CA THR A 39 -3.63 -9.71 -7.15
C THR A 39 -2.17 -9.35 -7.44
N ILE A 40 -1.26 -9.98 -6.70
CA ILE A 40 0.18 -9.99 -6.98
C ILE A 40 0.68 -11.44 -7.06
N CYS A 41 1.66 -11.70 -7.91
CA CYS A 41 2.21 -13.03 -8.12
C CYS A 41 3.46 -13.25 -7.26
N GLY A 42 3.64 -14.46 -6.74
CA GLY A 42 4.92 -14.94 -6.23
C GLY A 42 5.84 -15.39 -7.37
N SER A 43 7.06 -15.81 -7.03
CA SER A 43 8.00 -16.39 -8.00
C SER A 43 7.66 -17.83 -8.42
N ASP A 44 6.68 -18.41 -7.75
CA ASP A 44 6.06 -19.71 -8.00
C ASP A 44 4.84 -19.61 -8.94
N ASP A 45 4.61 -18.43 -9.54
CA ASP A 45 3.47 -18.10 -10.42
C ASP A 45 2.09 -18.22 -9.74
N GLU A 46 2.05 -18.45 -8.43
CA GLU A 46 0.85 -18.39 -7.60
C GLU A 46 0.46 -16.94 -7.28
N GLU A 47 -0.83 -16.69 -7.05
CA GLU A 47 -1.37 -15.35 -6.81
C GLU A 47 -1.84 -15.13 -5.36
N ILE A 48 -1.63 -13.92 -4.85
CA ILE A 48 -2.14 -13.42 -3.58
C ILE A 48 -3.09 -12.25 -3.85
N ARG A 49 -4.27 -12.28 -3.23
CA ARG A 49 -5.18 -11.13 -3.24
C ARG A 49 -4.62 -9.99 -2.39
N LEU A 50 -4.60 -8.79 -2.95
CA LEU A 50 -4.18 -7.59 -2.23
C LEU A 50 -5.02 -7.36 -0.97
N GLU A 51 -6.31 -7.70 -1.00
CA GLU A 51 -7.19 -7.63 0.17
C GLU A 51 -6.65 -8.45 1.35
N SER A 52 -6.20 -9.68 1.10
CA SER A 52 -5.60 -10.54 2.13
C SER A 52 -4.30 -9.98 2.70
N ILE A 53 -3.59 -9.15 1.94
CA ILE A 53 -2.42 -8.41 2.43
C ILE A 53 -2.88 -7.25 3.32
N TYR A 54 -3.84 -6.44 2.88
CA TYR A 54 -4.36 -5.31 3.66
C TYR A 54 -4.99 -5.76 4.98
N GLU A 55 -5.69 -6.90 4.98
CA GLU A 55 -6.29 -7.49 6.17
C GLU A 55 -5.25 -7.78 7.27
N GLN A 56 -4.04 -8.22 6.93
CA GLN A 56 -2.98 -8.43 7.93
C GLN A 56 -2.60 -7.14 8.67
N PHE A 57 -2.77 -6.00 8.02
CA PHE A 57 -2.47 -4.68 8.54
C PHE A 57 -3.73 -3.87 8.82
N ASN A 58 -4.85 -4.50 9.21
CA ASN A 58 -5.99 -3.76 9.75
C ASN A 58 -5.84 -3.54 11.28
N ASN A 59 -6.77 -2.80 11.88
CA ASN A 59 -6.71 -2.48 13.31
C ASN A 59 -6.90 -3.70 14.23
N LYS A 60 -7.54 -4.77 13.75
CA LYS A 60 -7.76 -6.01 14.53
C LYS A 60 -6.50 -6.89 14.52
N ASN A 61 -5.88 -7.02 13.35
CA ASN A 61 -4.82 -7.99 13.10
C ASN A 61 -3.42 -7.41 13.38
N CYS A 62 -3.30 -6.07 13.37
CA CYS A 62 -2.06 -5.36 13.65
C CYS A 62 -2.35 -4.16 14.58
N PRO A 63 -2.55 -4.43 15.88
CA PRO A 63 -2.90 -3.42 16.89
C PRO A 63 -1.76 -2.45 17.19
N CYS A 64 -0.50 -2.83 16.96
CA CYS A 64 0.66 -1.95 17.17
C CYS A 64 0.64 -0.70 16.28
N LEU A 65 -0.11 -0.73 15.18
CA LEU A 65 -0.31 0.36 14.23
C LEU A 65 -1.74 0.94 14.29
N GLN A 66 -2.53 0.63 15.32
CA GLN A 66 -3.88 1.19 15.46
C GLN A 66 -3.82 2.71 15.57
N GLY A 67 -4.62 3.41 14.76
CA GLY A 67 -4.62 4.88 14.69
C GLY A 67 -3.41 5.49 13.95
N LYS A 68 -2.51 4.67 13.42
CA LYS A 68 -1.32 5.13 12.67
C LYS A 68 -1.51 4.95 11.16
N PRO A 69 -0.97 5.85 10.32
CA PRO A 69 -1.06 5.74 8.86
C PRO A 69 -0.30 4.52 8.32
N ARG A 70 -0.91 3.84 7.34
CA ARG A 70 -0.37 2.65 6.66
C ARG A 70 -0.41 2.89 5.15
N LEU A 71 0.76 3.06 4.54
CA LEU A 71 0.90 3.37 3.13
C LEU A 71 1.28 2.11 2.35
N PHE A 72 0.55 1.84 1.28
CA PHE A 72 0.81 0.73 0.38
C PHE A 72 1.11 1.25 -1.02
N PHE A 73 2.27 0.88 -1.56
CA PHE A 73 2.64 1.14 -2.95
C PHE A 73 2.69 -0.20 -3.69
N VAL A 74 1.82 -0.35 -4.69
CA VAL A 74 1.71 -1.60 -5.45
C VAL A 74 2.06 -1.34 -6.91
N GLN A 75 3.23 -1.83 -7.32
CA GLN A 75 3.64 -1.88 -8.72
C GLN A 75 3.41 -3.30 -9.21
N ALA A 76 2.26 -3.50 -9.86
CA ALA A 76 1.89 -4.75 -10.50
C ALA A 76 0.95 -4.48 -11.67
N CYS A 77 0.85 -5.43 -12.60
CA CYS A 77 -0.20 -5.38 -13.60
C CYS A 77 -1.58 -5.53 -12.92
N ARG A 78 -2.64 -5.03 -13.56
CA ARG A 78 -4.02 -5.07 -13.02
C ARG A 78 -4.95 -5.87 -13.95
N GLY A 79 -4.38 -6.86 -14.64
CA GLY A 79 -5.02 -7.56 -15.74
C GLY A 79 -4.82 -6.89 -17.10
N ALA A 80 -5.12 -7.63 -18.17
CA ALA A 80 -5.05 -7.15 -19.54
C ALA A 80 -6.31 -6.35 -19.89
N ARG A 81 -6.37 -5.10 -19.46
CA ARG A 81 -7.24 -4.12 -20.09
C ARG A 81 -6.37 -3.26 -20.99
N PRO A 82 -6.50 -3.34 -22.33
CA PRO A 82 -5.91 -2.31 -23.16
C PRO A 82 -6.49 -1.00 -22.65
N GLN A 83 -5.65 -0.13 -22.09
CA GLN A 83 -6.04 1.25 -21.89
C GLN A 83 -6.49 1.69 -23.26
N GLY A 84 -7.78 2.04 -23.38
CA GLY A 84 -8.34 2.48 -24.64
C GLY A 84 -7.32 3.42 -25.24
N THR A 85 -6.80 3.07 -26.42
CA THR A 85 -6.03 4.05 -27.17
C THR A 85 -6.86 5.32 -27.15
N PRO A 86 -6.27 6.52 -26.94
CA PRO A 86 -6.99 7.72 -27.32
C PRO A 86 -7.49 7.45 -28.73
N GLN A 87 -8.81 7.32 -28.92
CA GLN A 87 -9.34 7.29 -30.27
C GLN A 87 -8.87 8.61 -30.85
N ALA A 88 -7.92 8.53 -31.79
CA ALA A 88 -7.71 9.66 -32.68
C ALA A 88 -9.11 10.02 -33.20
N PRO A 89 -9.49 11.31 -33.24
CA PRO A 89 -10.76 11.70 -33.83
C PRO A 89 -10.88 11.01 -35.19
N PRO A 90 -12.08 10.52 -35.58
CA PRO A 90 -12.23 9.76 -36.81
C PRO A 90 -11.56 10.55 -37.93
N SER A 91 -10.50 9.96 -38.49
CA SER A 91 -9.69 10.58 -39.53
C SER A 91 -10.66 11.01 -40.63
N VAL A 92 -10.81 12.32 -40.83
CA VAL A 92 -11.52 12.83 -42.00
C VAL A 92 -10.77 12.23 -43.19
N LEU A 93 -11.43 11.32 -43.91
CA LEU A 93 -10.86 10.66 -45.07
C LEU A 93 -10.65 11.73 -46.15
N VAL A 94 -9.47 12.32 -46.18
CA VAL A 94 -9.01 13.02 -47.38
C VAL A 94 -8.66 11.91 -48.37
N LYS A 95 -9.49 11.74 -49.40
CA LYS A 95 -9.15 10.91 -50.56
C LYS A 95 -7.89 11.48 -51.19
N GLU A 96 -6.76 10.83 -50.95
CA GLU A 96 -5.54 11.02 -51.73
C GLU A 96 -5.83 10.60 -53.18
N ALA A 97 -5.73 11.56 -54.10
CA ALA A 97 -5.72 11.28 -55.52
C ALA A 97 -4.37 10.65 -55.86
N SER A 98 -4.39 9.41 -56.35
CA SER A 98 -3.21 8.68 -56.81
C SER A 98 -2.35 9.54 -57.74
N ARG A 99 -1.09 9.76 -57.37
CA ARG A 99 -0.07 10.22 -58.30
C ARG A 99 1.21 9.43 -58.09
N ALA A 100 1.69 8.89 -59.20
CA ALA A 100 2.78 7.94 -59.33
C ALA A 100 4.07 8.34 -58.59
N ALA A 101 4.82 7.32 -58.18
CA ALA A 101 6.10 7.43 -57.48
C ALA A 101 7.10 8.36 -58.20
N PRO A 102 7.80 9.26 -57.49
CA PRO A 102 8.87 10.04 -58.10
C PRO A 102 10.12 9.19 -58.30
N ALA A 103 10.79 9.42 -59.43
CA ALA A 103 12.09 8.83 -59.78
C ALA A 103 13.19 9.22 -58.76
N PRO A 104 14.25 8.41 -58.61
CA PRO A 104 15.26 8.62 -57.57
C PRO A 104 16.05 9.92 -57.77
N LEU A 105 16.37 10.53 -56.62
CA LEU A 105 17.01 11.82 -56.43
C LEU A 105 18.54 11.67 -56.63
N ASP A 106 19.15 12.50 -57.47
CA ASP A 106 20.59 12.53 -57.71
C ASP A 106 21.35 13.12 -56.50
N ALA A 107 22.44 12.48 -56.08
CA ALA A 107 23.12 12.70 -54.79
C ALA A 107 24.04 13.93 -54.73
N ASN A 108 23.94 14.86 -55.68
CA ASN A 108 24.84 16.04 -55.77
C ASN A 108 24.16 17.41 -55.61
N ALA A 109 22.91 17.48 -55.11
CA ALA A 109 22.25 18.75 -54.86
C ALA A 109 22.53 19.30 -53.45
N ARG A 110 23.22 20.44 -53.37
CA ARG A 110 23.48 21.22 -52.15
C ARG A 110 22.18 21.86 -51.63
N PRO A 111 21.88 21.82 -50.31
CA PRO A 111 20.66 22.44 -49.79
C PRO A 111 20.79 23.97 -49.69
N PRO A 112 19.73 24.74 -50.00
CA PRO A 112 19.70 26.18 -49.77
C PRO A 112 19.45 26.49 -48.28
N ALA A 113 20.05 27.60 -47.83
CA ALA A 113 19.96 28.10 -46.46
C ALA A 113 18.60 28.74 -46.17
N GLY A 114 18.08 28.51 -44.96
CA GLY A 114 17.01 29.30 -44.36
C GLY A 114 15.65 28.60 -44.30
N THR A 115 15.42 27.85 -43.23
CA THR A 115 14.06 27.70 -42.68
C THR A 115 14.17 27.59 -41.18
N ALA A 116 13.73 28.63 -40.47
CA ALA A 116 13.67 28.66 -39.02
C ALA A 116 12.50 27.78 -38.53
N VAL A 117 12.78 26.90 -37.57
CA VAL A 117 11.75 26.09 -36.90
C VAL A 117 11.22 26.88 -35.69
N PRO A 118 9.91 27.11 -35.54
CA PRO A 118 9.35 27.73 -34.35
C PRO A 118 9.18 26.68 -33.22
N VAL A 119 9.64 27.03 -32.02
CA VAL A 119 9.40 26.28 -30.78
C VAL A 119 8.10 26.77 -30.12
N PRO A 120 7.13 25.91 -29.76
CA PRO A 120 5.97 26.35 -28.98
C PRO A 120 6.31 26.40 -27.48
N ALA A 121 5.73 27.41 -26.83
CA ALA A 121 5.98 27.85 -25.46
C ALA A 121 5.30 26.99 -24.36
N GLU A 122 5.94 26.89 -23.20
CA GLU A 122 5.41 26.33 -21.95
C GLU A 122 4.18 27.09 -21.43
N ARG A 123 3.23 26.37 -20.82
CA ARG A 123 2.05 26.95 -20.15
C ARG A 123 2.16 26.74 -18.63
N GLN A 124 2.47 27.80 -17.90
CA GLN A 124 2.37 27.88 -16.44
C GLN A 124 0.89 27.86 -16.01
N ALA A 125 0.56 27.09 -14.96
CA ALA A 125 -0.71 27.16 -14.25
C ALA A 125 -0.52 27.88 -12.91
N THR A 126 -1.16 29.03 -12.77
CA THR A 126 -1.20 29.86 -11.56
C THR A 126 -2.31 29.41 -10.60
N ALA A 127 -1.99 29.34 -9.32
CA ALA A 127 -2.91 29.10 -8.21
C ALA A 127 -3.87 30.29 -7.97
N THR A 128 -5.06 30.03 -7.41
CA THR A 128 -5.87 31.05 -6.72
C THR A 128 -6.56 30.39 -5.53
N SER A 129 -6.32 30.98 -4.36
CA SER A 129 -6.94 30.74 -3.07
C SER A 129 -8.20 31.58 -2.90
N GLN A 130 -9.17 31.12 -2.10
CA GLN A 130 -9.76 31.89 -0.97
C GLN A 130 -10.77 31.07 -0.13
N PRO A 131 -10.94 31.36 1.19
CA PRO A 131 -11.81 30.63 2.14
C PRO A 131 -12.99 31.44 2.77
N SER A 132 -13.80 30.75 3.61
CA SER A 132 -14.69 31.20 4.75
C SER A 132 -16.23 31.32 4.50
N PRO A 133 -17.16 31.32 5.51
CA PRO A 133 -17.00 31.45 6.99
C PRO A 133 -17.88 30.59 7.95
N ALA A 134 -17.46 30.58 9.24
CA ALA A 134 -18.15 30.63 10.55
C ALA A 134 -19.47 29.87 10.88
N VAL A 135 -19.43 29.09 11.99
CA VAL A 135 -20.51 28.93 12.98
C VAL A 135 -19.92 29.00 14.40
N GLU A 136 -20.54 29.79 15.28
CA GLU A 136 -20.04 30.17 16.61
C GLU A 136 -20.94 29.65 17.75
N ALA A 137 -20.25 29.29 18.85
CA ALA A 137 -20.60 29.27 20.29
C ALA A 137 -21.73 28.40 20.86
N SER A 138 -21.35 27.59 21.86
CA SER A 138 -21.87 27.71 23.24
C SER A 138 -20.81 27.23 24.25
N GLN A 139 -20.47 28.09 25.19
CA GLN A 139 -19.67 27.82 26.40
C GLN A 139 -20.63 27.71 27.58
N GLU A 140 -20.35 26.79 28.50
CA GLU A 140 -20.53 27.04 29.93
C GLU A 140 -19.30 26.50 30.67
N ALA A 141 -18.67 27.39 31.44
CA ALA A 141 -17.63 27.10 32.40
C ALA A 141 -18.17 27.45 33.79
N MET A 142 -17.92 26.61 34.79
CA MET A 142 -17.81 27.08 36.17
C MET A 142 -16.76 26.28 36.94
N ASP A 143 -15.94 27.08 37.61
CA ASP A 143 -14.71 26.85 38.35
C ASP A 143 -14.99 26.33 39.78
N THR A 144 -14.09 25.51 40.35
CA THR A 144 -13.43 25.75 41.67
C THR A 144 -12.53 24.58 42.11
N THR A 145 -11.38 24.98 42.64
CA THR A 145 -10.11 24.30 43.03
C THR A 145 -10.15 23.44 44.34
N PRO A 146 -9.02 23.15 45.05
CA PRO A 146 -8.15 21.96 44.93
C PRO A 146 -7.95 21.18 46.27
N SER A 147 -7.28 20.01 46.28
CA SER A 147 -6.42 19.54 47.39
C SER A 147 -5.72 18.19 47.10
N SER A 148 -4.39 18.17 47.22
CA SER A 148 -3.56 16.98 47.51
C SER A 148 -3.38 16.86 49.05
N PRO A 149 -2.46 16.05 49.63
CA PRO A 149 -1.88 14.73 49.29
C PRO A 149 -1.98 13.74 50.48
N LEU A 150 -1.73 12.43 50.30
CA LEU A 150 -1.17 11.59 51.39
C LEU A 150 -0.25 10.48 50.87
N ARG A 151 0.69 10.14 51.74
CA ARG A 151 2.01 9.51 51.57
C ARG A 151 2.05 8.22 52.40
N GLY A 152 2.87 7.25 51.99
CA GLY A 152 3.29 6.08 52.79
C GLY A 152 2.41 4.85 52.61
N THR A 153 2.88 3.60 52.62
CA THR A 153 4.08 2.96 53.18
C THR A 153 4.31 1.65 52.40
N ARG A 154 5.53 1.33 51.96
CA ARG A 154 6.50 0.38 52.55
C ARG A 154 6.04 -1.10 52.62
N GLU A 155 6.90 -1.96 52.08
CA GLU A 155 7.17 -3.39 52.40
C GLU A 155 6.12 -4.47 52.09
N GLY A 156 6.60 -5.55 51.44
CA GLY A 156 6.44 -6.87 52.04
C GLY A 156 5.89 -7.99 51.15
N ALA A 157 6.77 -8.97 50.90
CA ALA A 157 6.48 -10.41 50.90
C ALA A 157 5.79 -11.05 49.68
N ALA A 158 6.62 -11.76 48.90
CA ALA A 158 6.23 -13.00 48.24
C ALA A 158 5.86 -14.10 49.28
N PRO A 159 5.02 -15.07 48.89
CA PRO A 159 5.17 -16.42 49.41
C PRO A 159 5.29 -17.47 48.30
N SER A 160 6.41 -18.19 48.36
CA SER A 160 6.54 -19.65 48.33
C SER A 160 5.42 -20.49 47.68
N LEU A 161 5.83 -21.17 46.59
CA LEU A 161 5.62 -22.60 46.29
C LEU A 161 4.66 -23.39 47.20
N ASP A 162 3.49 -23.78 46.68
CA ASP A 162 2.83 -25.02 47.07
C ASP A 162 2.90 -26.02 45.92
N ARG A 163 3.68 -27.08 46.13
CA ARG A 163 3.86 -28.19 45.22
C ARG A 163 3.07 -29.36 45.79
N SER A 164 1.79 -29.43 45.47
CA SER A 164 0.94 -30.55 45.89
C SER A 164 0.04 -31.07 44.75
N LYS A 165 0.45 -32.23 44.24
CA LYS A 165 -0.41 -33.30 43.69
C LYS A 165 -1.23 -33.00 42.42
N GLN A 166 -0.62 -33.29 41.26
CA GLN A 166 -1.36 -33.89 40.15
C GLN A 166 -0.72 -35.22 39.77
N LYS A 167 -1.42 -36.29 40.17
CA LYS A 167 -1.17 -37.69 39.82
C LYS A 167 -1.54 -37.88 38.35
N PRO A 168 -0.69 -38.50 37.51
CA PRO A 168 -1.04 -38.77 36.11
C PRO A 168 -2.07 -39.92 36.02
N PRO A 169 -3.11 -39.83 35.16
CA PRO A 169 -3.95 -40.98 34.87
C PRO A 169 -3.19 -42.01 34.01
N ARG A 170 -3.42 -43.27 34.38
CA ARG A 170 -2.79 -44.51 33.92
C ARG A 170 -3.21 -44.85 32.49
N VAL A 171 -2.23 -45.09 31.63
CA VAL A 171 -2.36 -45.71 30.30
C VAL A 171 -3.01 -47.09 30.45
N THR A 172 -4.07 -47.36 29.70
CA THR A 172 -4.59 -48.72 29.49
C THR A 172 -4.99 -48.90 28.02
N ALA A 173 -4.22 -49.72 27.31
CA ALA A 173 -4.58 -50.46 26.10
C ALA A 173 -4.04 -51.90 26.32
N PRO A 174 -4.42 -52.96 25.58
CA PRO A 174 -5.29 -53.05 24.40
C PRO A 174 -6.43 -54.10 24.55
N GLY A 175 -7.43 -54.05 23.66
CA GLY A 175 -8.43 -55.12 23.51
C GLY A 175 -8.62 -55.47 22.04
N LYS A 176 -7.94 -56.52 21.57
CA LYS A 176 -8.34 -57.27 20.37
C LYS A 176 -9.60 -58.06 20.72
N VAL A 177 -10.61 -58.00 19.87
CA VAL A 177 -11.70 -58.99 19.81
C VAL A 177 -11.64 -59.66 18.45
N SER A 178 -11.83 -60.98 18.49
CA SER A 178 -11.70 -61.99 17.44
C SER A 178 -12.44 -61.71 16.14
#